data_AF-A0A3P8H2A8-F1
#
_entry.id   AF-A0A3P8H2A8-F1
#
_cell.length_a   1.000
_cell.length_b   1.000
_cell.length_c   1.000
_cell.angle_alpha   90.00
_cell.angle_beta   90.00
_cell.angle_gamma   90.00
#
_symmetry.space_group_name_H-M   'P 1'
#
loop_
_entity.id
_entity.type
_entity.pdbx_description
1 polymer ?
#
loop_
_entity_poly.entity_id
_entity_poly.type
_entity_poly.pdbx_seq_one_letter_code
_entity_poly.pdbx_strand_id
1 'polypeptide(L)'
;MDLSLVCAEDLEENTRIVSPDAFHQAWLTLSSSNAVVVPGGFGQRGVDGKLAAIRFCRERGVPFLGLCLGLQCAVIEFSRNVLGWKVSHLLKKRQ
;
A
#
# COMPACT_ATOMS: atom_id res chain seq x y z
N MET A 1 -16.43 -13.89 -9.28
CA MET A 1 -15.70 -12.75 -8.71
C MET A 1 -14.60 -13.37 -7.88
N ASP A 2 -13.35 -13.27 -8.31
CA ASP A 2 -12.22 -13.89 -7.63
C ASP A 2 -11.57 -12.86 -6.68
N LEU A 3 -11.27 -13.27 -5.45
CA LEU A 3 -10.71 -12.39 -4.42
C LEU A 3 -9.41 -13.02 -3.91
N SER A 4 -8.30 -12.37 -4.23
CA SER A 4 -6.98 -12.72 -3.72
C SER A 4 -6.60 -11.81 -2.55
N LEU A 5 -6.02 -12.40 -1.51
CA LEU A 5 -5.53 -11.67 -0.35
C LEU A 5 -4.02 -11.49 -0.46
N VAL A 6 -3.55 -10.27 -0.24
CA VAL A 6 -2.12 -9.94 -0.21
C VAL A 6 -1.82 -9.32 1.15
N CYS A 7 -0.82 -9.87 1.86
CA CYS A 7 -0.35 -9.24 3.09
C CYS A 7 0.40 -7.95 2.72
N ALA A 8 0.09 -6.85 3.41
CA ALA A 8 0.74 -5.57 3.11
C ALA A 8 2.26 -5.62 3.37
N GLU A 9 2.71 -6.37 4.36
CA GLU A 9 4.14 -6.50 4.71
C GLU A 9 4.93 -7.16 3.57
N ASP A 10 4.31 -8.05 2.79
CA ASP A 10 4.95 -8.68 1.64
C ASP A 10 5.21 -7.71 0.47
N LEU A 11 4.61 -6.51 0.49
CA LEU A 11 4.84 -5.46 -0.48
C LEU A 11 5.95 -4.49 -0.06
N GLU A 12 6.54 -4.67 1.12
CA GLU A 12 7.62 -3.83 1.64
C GLU A 12 8.99 -4.24 1.06
N GLU A 13 9.86 -3.25 0.80
CA GLU A 13 11.19 -3.52 0.22
C GLU A 13 12.07 -4.38 1.14
N ASN A 14 11.88 -4.31 2.46
CA ASN A 14 12.59 -5.17 3.41
C ASN A 14 12.27 -6.65 3.17
N THR A 15 11.02 -6.98 2.82
CA THR A 15 10.58 -8.36 2.59
C THR A 15 11.23 -8.96 1.35
N ARG A 16 11.61 -8.13 0.37
CA ARG A 16 12.39 -8.58 -0.79
C ARG A 16 13.70 -9.27 -0.40
N ILE A 17 14.32 -8.84 0.69
CA ILE A 17 15.60 -9.40 1.20
C ILE A 17 15.33 -10.59 2.13
N VAL A 18 14.34 -10.47 3.03
CA VAL A 18 14.06 -11.47 4.06
C VAL A 18 13.36 -12.71 3.49
N SER A 19 12.38 -12.51 2.61
CA SER A 19 11.56 -13.57 2.01
C SER A 19 11.22 -13.19 0.56
N PRO A 20 12.14 -13.42 -0.38
CA PRO A 20 11.96 -13.01 -1.77
C PRO A 20 10.75 -13.69 -2.42
N ASP A 21 10.45 -14.95 -2.09
CA ASP A 21 9.33 -15.68 -2.69
C ASP A 21 7.99 -15.02 -2.34
N ALA A 22 7.77 -14.69 -1.05
CA ALA A 22 6.55 -14.01 -0.60
C ALA A 22 6.40 -12.65 -1.27
N PHE A 23 7.50 -11.88 -1.35
CA PHE A 23 7.51 -10.57 -2.02
C PHE A 23 7.09 -10.67 -3.49
N HIS A 24 7.68 -11.60 -4.26
CA HIS A 24 7.35 -11.75 -5.67
C HIS A 24 5.91 -12.22 -5.88
N GLN A 25 5.42 -13.17 -5.08
CA GLN A 25 4.02 -13.64 -5.19
C GLN A 25 3.01 -12.53 -4.87
N ALA A 26 3.28 -11.71 -3.85
CA ALA A 26 2.46 -10.56 -3.50
C ALA A 26 2.37 -9.55 -4.66
N TRP A 27 3.51 -9.18 -5.25
CA TRP A 27 3.55 -8.24 -6.37
C TRP A 27 2.95 -8.81 -7.67
N LEU A 28 3.11 -10.10 -7.94
CA LEU A 28 2.46 -10.77 -9.07
C LEU A 28 0.93 -10.73 -8.93
N THR A 29 0.43 -11.01 -7.73
CA THR A 29 -1.01 -10.96 -7.42
C THR A 29 -1.56 -9.53 -7.56
N LEU A 30 -0.87 -8.55 -6.97
CA LEU A 30 -1.26 -7.14 -7.07
C LEU A 30 -1.28 -6.63 -8.51
N SER A 31 -0.26 -6.98 -9.30
CA SER A 31 -0.13 -6.50 -10.68
C SER A 31 -1.07 -7.15 -11.69
N SER A 32 -1.56 -8.36 -11.39
CA SER A 32 -2.57 -9.05 -12.19
C SER A 32 -4.01 -8.70 -11.80
N SER A 33 -4.20 -7.97 -10.71
CA SER A 33 -5.52 -7.59 -10.21
C SER A 33 -6.17 -6.48 -11.04
N ASN A 34 -7.47 -6.61 -11.35
CA ASN A 34 -8.22 -5.58 -12.09
C ASN A 34 -8.60 -4.37 -11.22
N ALA A 35 -8.72 -4.57 -9.91
CA ALA A 35 -8.99 -3.53 -8.94
C ALA A 35 -8.43 -3.94 -7.58
N VAL A 36 -8.06 -2.95 -6.75
CA VAL A 36 -7.43 -3.18 -5.45
C VAL A 36 -8.24 -2.54 -4.34
N VAL A 37 -8.53 -3.27 -3.26
CA VAL A 37 -9.10 -2.69 -2.05
C VAL A 37 -8.01 -2.61 -1.01
N VAL A 38 -7.74 -1.41 -0.49
CA VAL A 38 -6.78 -1.18 0.58
C VAL A 38 -7.55 -0.96 1.88
N PRO A 39 -7.70 -2.00 2.72
CA PRO A 39 -8.49 -1.90 3.93
C PRO A 39 -7.78 -1.10 5.03
N GLY A 40 -8.54 -0.84 6.10
CA GLY A 40 -8.03 -0.27 7.34
C GLY A 40 -6.93 -1.13 7.98
N GLY A 41 -6.30 -0.59 9.01
CA GLY A 41 -5.28 -1.29 9.79
C GLY A 41 -4.99 -0.53 11.07
N PHE A 42 -4.25 -1.16 11.96
CA PHE A 42 -3.89 -0.58 13.26
C PHE A 42 -2.37 -0.63 13.44
N GLY A 43 -1.79 0.47 13.94
CA GLY A 43 -0.35 0.61 14.11
C GLY A 43 0.39 0.96 12.82
N GLN A 44 1.72 0.80 12.86
CA GLN A 44 2.61 1.16 11.74
C GLN A 44 2.89 0.00 10.78
N ARG A 45 2.60 -1.25 11.18
CA ARG A 45 2.90 -2.44 10.37
C ARG A 45 2.10 -2.46 9.07
N GLY A 46 2.76 -2.79 7.97
CA GLY A 46 2.14 -2.85 6.64
C GLY A 46 1.78 -1.49 6.05
N VAL A 47 2.10 -0.36 6.71
CA VAL A 47 1.78 0.98 6.18
C VAL A 47 2.61 1.25 4.92
N ASP A 48 3.89 0.90 4.92
CA ASP A 48 4.78 1.14 3.78
C ASP A 48 4.37 0.28 2.58
N GLY A 49 3.97 -0.98 2.81
CA GLY A 49 3.43 -1.83 1.77
C GLY A 49 2.10 -1.32 1.21
N LYS A 50 1.20 -0.78 2.05
CA LYS A 50 -0.03 -0.12 1.58
C LYS A 50 0.27 1.12 0.73
N LEU A 51 1.23 1.95 1.14
CA LEU A 51 1.67 3.10 0.36
C LEU A 51 2.25 2.67 -1.00
N ALA A 52 3.04 1.60 -1.04
CA ALA A 52 3.58 1.02 -2.26
C ALA A 52 2.46 0.52 -3.19
N ALA A 53 1.46 -0.18 -2.65
CA ALA A 53 0.30 -0.67 -3.41
C ALA A 53 -0.51 0.49 -4.02
N ILE A 54 -0.79 1.53 -3.24
CA ILE A 54 -1.55 2.70 -3.71
C ILE A 54 -0.78 3.44 -4.80
N ARG A 55 0.53 3.64 -4.60
CA ARG A 55 1.40 4.26 -5.60
C ARG A 55 1.37 3.49 -6.91
N PHE A 56 1.52 2.16 -6.84
CA PHE A 56 1.44 1.28 -8.01
C PHE A 56 0.11 1.44 -8.74
N CYS A 57 -1.01 1.43 -8.01
CA CYS A 57 -2.34 1.59 -8.60
C CYS A 57 -2.48 2.94 -9.31
N ARG A 58 -2.05 4.04 -8.65
CA ARG A 58 -2.10 5.40 -9.22
C ARG A 58 -1.24 5.52 -10.48
N GLU A 59 0.00 5.03 -10.45
CA GLU A 59 0.94 5.17 -11.57
C GLU A 59 0.55 4.30 -12.78
N ARG A 60 -0.16 3.19 -12.57
CA ARG A 60 -0.59 2.28 -13.65
C ARG A 60 -2.06 2.42 -14.04
N GLY A 61 -2.81 3.32 -13.40
CA GLY A 61 -4.24 3.51 -13.67
C GLY A 61 -5.11 2.31 -13.24
N VAL A 62 -4.66 1.50 -12.28
CA VAL A 62 -5.46 0.42 -11.70
C VAL A 62 -6.44 1.03 -10.70
N PRO A 63 -7.76 0.80 -10.83
CA PRO A 63 -8.74 1.28 -9.86
C PRO A 63 -8.46 0.76 -8.46
N PHE A 64 -8.48 1.63 -7.45
CA PHE A 64 -8.39 1.20 -6.06
C PHE A 64 -9.38 1.92 -5.13
N LEU A 65 -9.74 1.25 -4.03
CA LEU A 65 -10.58 1.80 -2.97
C LEU A 65 -9.84 1.75 -1.63
N GLY A 66 -9.56 2.92 -1.06
CA GLY A 66 -8.99 3.03 0.29
C GLY A 66 -10.07 3.13 1.37
N LEU A 67 -10.02 2.26 2.38
CA LEU A 67 -10.95 2.28 3.52
C LEU A 67 -10.23 2.67 4.81
N CYS A 68 -10.79 3.62 5.56
CA CYS A 68 -10.25 4.08 6.84
C CYS A 68 -8.76 4.50 6.71
N LEU A 69 -7.82 3.75 7.30
CA LEU A 69 -6.38 3.97 7.15
C LEU A 69 -5.93 3.90 5.68
N GLY A 70 -6.56 3.07 4.84
CA GLY A 70 -6.23 3.00 3.41
C GLY A 70 -6.47 4.33 2.67
N LEU A 71 -7.52 5.07 3.04
CA LEU A 71 -7.75 6.42 2.51
C LEU A 71 -6.69 7.41 3.02
N GLN A 72 -6.32 7.32 4.30
CA GLN A 72 -5.25 8.15 4.87
C GLN A 72 -3.92 7.91 4.15
N CYS A 73 -3.57 6.64 3.89
CA CYS A 73 -2.41 6.27 3.09
C CYS A 73 -2.49 6.84 1.68
N ALA A 74 -3.67 6.87 1.05
CA ALA A 74 -3.83 7.43 -0.29
C ALA A 74 -3.56 8.94 -0.34
N VAL A 75 -4.09 9.68 0.63
CA VAL A 75 -3.81 11.12 0.76
C VAL A 75 -2.31 11.37 0.99
N ILE A 76 -1.67 10.55 1.84
CA ILE A 76 -0.23 10.63 2.12
C ILE A 76 0.60 10.34 0.86
N GLU A 77 0.28 9.27 0.13
CA GLU A 77 0.96 8.89 -1.12
C GLU A 77 0.86 10.02 -2.15
N PHE A 78 -0.34 10.53 -2.38
CA PHE A 78 -0.58 11.59 -3.35
C PHE A 78 0.16 12.89 -2.97
N SER A 79 0.08 13.27 -1.70
CA SER A 79 0.77 14.48 -1.20
C SER A 79 2.28 14.39 -1.37
N ARG A 80 2.87 13.21 -1.14
CA ARG A 80 4.31 12.99 -1.26
C ARG A 80 4.78 12.94 -2.71
N ASN A 81 4.09 12.19 -3.55
CA ASN A 81 4.59 11.85 -4.90
C ASN A 81 4.05 12.77 -6.00
N VAL A 82 2.88 13.37 -5.81
CA VAL A 82 2.27 14.28 -6.81
C VAL A 82 2.46 15.75 -6.42
N LEU A 83 2.20 16.10 -5.15
CA LEU A 83 2.33 17.49 -4.69
C LEU A 83 3.75 17.84 -4.22
N GLY A 84 4.63 16.85 -4.05
CA GLY A 84 6.01 17.05 -3.56
C GLY A 84 6.08 17.49 -2.09
N TRP A 85 5.00 17.31 -1.32
CA TRP A 85 4.96 17.72 0.08
C TRP A 85 5.67 16.70 0.96
N LYS A 86 6.60 17.19 1.79
CA LYS A 86 7.12 16.42 2.92
C LYS A 86 6.03 16.37 3.98
N VAL A 87 5.07 15.45 3.84
CA VAL A 87 4.05 15.20 4.87
C VAL A 87 4.73 14.54 6.07
N SER A 88 5.15 15.38 7.00
CA SER A 88 5.57 14.98 8.33
C SER A 88 4.31 14.71 9.17
N HIS A 89 4.13 13.45 9.58
CA HIS A 89 3.43 13.09 10.81
C HIS A 89 1.88 13.13 10.84
N LEU A 90 1.18 12.53 9.85
CA LEU A 90 -0.26 12.21 10.01
C LEU A 90 -0.54 10.91 10.79
N LEU A 91 0.41 9.96 10.83
CA LEU A 91 0.19 8.62 11.41
C LEU A 91 0.82 8.41 12.79
N LYS A 92 1.52 9.40 13.36
CA LYS A 92 1.87 9.37 14.78
C LYS A 92 0.66 9.86 15.56
N LYS A 93 -0.23 8.93 15.95
CA LYS A 93 -1.05 9.18 17.14
C LYS A 93 -0.07 9.60 18.24
N ARG A 94 -0.35 10.75 18.87
CA ARG A 94 0.20 11.09 20.19
C ARG A 94 0.19 9.81 21.03
N GLN A 95 1.38 9.26 21.31
CA GLN A 95 1.60 8.50 22.52
C GLN A 95 1.48 9.46 23.69
#